data_AF-A0A183FW27-F1
#
_entry.id   AF-A0A183FW27-F1
#
_cell.length_a   1.000
_cell.length_b   1.000
_cell.length_c   1.000
_cell.angle_alpha   90.00
_cell.angle_beta   90.00
_cell.angle_gamma   90.00
#
_symmetry.space_group_name_H-M   'P 1'
#
loop_
_entity.id
_entity.type
_entity.pdbx_description
1 polymer ?
#
loop_
_entity_poly.entity_id
_entity_poly.type
_entity_poly.pdbx_seq_one_letter_code
_entity_poly.pdbx_strand_id
1 'polypeptide(L)'
;MFDMIRPVNGTSFCLSDLKKSPLSVRLLNALVNWRKFYAQEVTESSERVLDETGRELSDWERFCSEEYETMMENEEEVDENLLALLFCSVVAFICN
;
A
#
# COMPACT_ATOMS: atom_id res chain seq x y z
N MET A 1 1.99 -13.18 1.60
CA MET A 1 1.67 -13.77 2.93
C MET A 1 2.38 -15.11 3.17
N PHE A 2 2.36 -16.06 2.23
CA PHE A 2 3.12 -17.32 2.38
C PHE A 2 4.63 -17.11 2.56
N ASP A 3 5.20 -16.05 1.96
CA ASP A 3 6.60 -15.66 2.14
C ASP A 3 6.97 -15.29 3.58
N MET A 4 5.97 -14.89 4.39
CA MET A 4 6.18 -14.53 5.80
C MET A 4 6.40 -15.78 6.66
N ILE A 5 5.71 -16.89 6.35
CA ILE A 5 5.77 -18.13 7.16
C ILE A 5 6.74 -19.15 6.56
N ARG A 6 6.91 -19.18 5.23
CA ARG A 6 7.69 -20.16 4.48
C ARG A 6 7.41 -21.60 4.95
N PRO A 7 6.15 -22.06 4.86
CA PRO A 7 5.79 -23.38 5.35
C PRO A 7 6.51 -24.48 4.56
N VAL A 8 6.78 -25.59 5.25
CA VAL A 8 7.45 -26.76 4.64
C VAL A 8 6.55 -27.39 3.57
N ASN A 9 5.24 -27.41 3.82
CA ASN A 9 4.24 -27.85 2.87
C ASN A 9 3.72 -26.62 2.13
N GLY A 10 4.04 -26.46 0.84
CA GLY A 10 3.78 -25.21 0.10
C GLY A 10 2.30 -24.77 0.00
N THR A 11 1.35 -25.62 0.38
CA THR A 11 -0.10 -25.33 0.31
C THR A 11 -0.75 -25.04 1.67
N SER A 12 -0.07 -25.33 2.79
CA SER A 12 -0.63 -25.14 4.13
C SER A 12 0.48 -24.98 5.16
N PHE A 13 0.22 -24.22 6.22
CA PHE A 13 1.17 -24.05 7.31
C PHE A 13 0.66 -24.70 8.60
N CYS A 14 1.57 -25.27 9.36
CA CYS A 14 1.31 -25.84 10.67
C CYS A 14 1.72 -24.86 11.78
N LEU A 15 1.32 -25.16 13.02
CA LEU A 15 1.75 -24.40 14.19
C LEU A 15 3.29 -24.38 14.34
N SER A 16 3.98 -25.44 13.91
CA SER A 16 5.44 -25.49 13.87
C SER A 16 6.06 -24.41 12.98
N ASP A 17 5.41 -24.07 11.88
CA ASP A 17 5.92 -23.10 10.91
C ASP A 17 5.73 -21.68 11.44
N LEU A 18 4.57 -21.41 12.04
CA LEU A 18 4.31 -20.18 12.79
C LEU A 18 5.33 -19.96 13.90
N LYS A 19 5.65 -21.00 14.69
CA LYS A 19 6.64 -20.90 15.76
C LYS A 19 8.06 -20.62 15.27
N LYS A 20 8.41 -21.05 14.06
CA LYS A 20 9.73 -20.85 13.46
C LYS A 20 9.86 -19.49 12.78
N SER A 21 8.76 -18.94 12.27
CA SER A 21 8.78 -17.65 11.58
C SER A 21 8.77 -16.47 12.57
N PRO A 22 9.74 -15.53 12.47
CA PRO A 22 9.72 -14.30 13.26
C PRO A 22 8.58 -13.35 12.85
N LEU A 23 7.95 -13.58 11.69
CA LEU A 23 6.86 -12.75 11.15
C LEU A 23 5.46 -13.30 11.48
N SER A 24 5.37 -14.36 12.28
CA SER A 24 4.10 -15.00 12.66
C SER A 24 3.14 -14.04 13.35
N VAL A 25 3.63 -13.16 14.22
CA VAL A 25 2.80 -12.13 14.89
C VAL A 25 2.23 -11.14 13.87
N ARG A 26 3.03 -10.75 12.87
CA ARG A 26 2.61 -9.82 11.82
C ARG A 26 1.52 -10.44 10.93
N LEU A 27 1.68 -11.71 10.57
CA LEU A 27 0.63 -12.47 9.89
C LEU A 27 -0.66 -12.52 10.70
N LEU A 28 -0.58 -12.85 12.00
CA LEU A 28 -1.76 -12.93 12.86
C LEU A 28 -2.47 -11.58 12.97
N ASN A 29 -1.72 -10.48 13.05
CA ASN A 29 -2.32 -9.15 13.03
C ASN A 29 -3.06 -8.89 11.71
N ALA A 30 -2.44 -9.21 10.57
CA ALA A 30 -3.07 -9.06 9.26
C ALA A 30 -4.38 -9.85 9.11
N LEU A 31 -4.48 -11.02 9.76
CA LEU A 31 -5.67 -11.89 9.67
C LEU A 31 -6.78 -11.52 10.67
N VAL A 32 -6.43 -11.20 11.92
CA VAL A 32 -7.43 -11.11 13.00
C VAL A 32 -7.33 -9.85 13.86
N ASN A 33 -6.30 -9.02 13.69
CA ASN A 33 -6.12 -7.80 14.47
C ASN A 33 -5.78 -6.61 13.59
N TRP A 34 -6.78 -6.16 12.83
CA TRP A 34 -6.67 -5.08 11.87
C TRP A 34 -6.12 -3.78 12.48
N ARG A 35 -6.43 -3.47 13.74
CA ARG A 35 -5.92 -2.26 14.43
C ARG A 35 -4.40 -2.31 14.59
N LYS A 36 -3.85 -3.46 15.00
CA LYS A 36 -2.40 -3.64 15.12
C LYS A 36 -1.73 -3.71 13.75
N PHE A 37 -2.38 -4.35 12.78
CA PHE A 37 -1.88 -4.40 11.40
C PHE A 37 -1.76 -2.99 10.82
N TYR A 38 -2.82 -2.17 10.90
CA TYR A 38 -2.81 -0.80 10.42
C TYR A 38 -1.69 0.03 11.05
N ALA A 39 -1.51 -0.05 12.37
CA ALA A 39 -0.43 0.66 13.04
C ALA A 39 0.97 0.21 12.57
N GLN A 40 1.15 -1.07 12.24
CA GLN A 40 2.42 -1.59 11.69
C GLN A 40 2.71 -1.01 10.31
N GLU A 41 1.71 -0.97 9.42
CA GLU A 41 1.88 -0.45 8.06
C GLU A 41 2.11 1.06 8.06
N VAL A 42 1.39 1.82 8.89
CA VAL A 42 1.58 3.29 9.00
C VAL A 42 2.93 3.66 9.59
N THR A 43 3.49 2.83 10.49
CA THR A 43 4.80 3.10 11.10
C THR A 43 5.96 2.69 10.17
N GLU A 44 5.77 1.67 9.33
CA GLU A 44 6.78 1.23 8.35
C GLU A 44 6.72 1.97 7.01
N SER A 45 5.62 2.66 6.68
CA SER A 45 5.61 3.61 5.57
C SER A 45 6.54 4.78 5.91
N SER A 46 7.70 4.80 5.25
CA SER A 46 8.78 5.74 5.49
C SER A 46 8.45 7.15 4.99
N GLU A 47 8.83 8.12 5.81
CA GLU A 47 8.85 9.57 5.56
C GLU A 47 7.46 10.20 5.33
N ARG A 48 6.92 10.76 6.43
CA ARG A 48 5.69 11.54 6.42
C ARG A 48 5.91 12.78 5.56
N VAL A 49 5.47 12.72 4.31
CA VAL A 49 5.41 13.90 3.45
C VAL A 49 4.19 14.71 3.90
N LEU A 50 4.46 15.90 4.42
CA LEU A 50 3.43 16.84 4.82
C LEU A 50 3.12 17.77 3.64
N ASP A 51 1.86 18.10 3.46
CA ASP A 51 1.47 19.17 2.54
C ASP A 51 1.81 20.57 3.13
N GLU A 52 1.53 21.62 2.35
CA GLU A 52 1.75 23.02 2.74
C GLU A 52 1.02 23.44 4.02
N THR A 53 -0.04 22.70 4.39
CA THR A 53 -0.83 22.93 5.61
C THR A 53 -0.37 22.05 6.78
N GLY A 54 0.65 21.23 6.59
CA GLY A 54 1.17 20.30 7.59
C GLY A 54 0.36 19.02 7.76
N ARG A 55 -0.55 18.71 6.83
CA ARG A 55 -1.31 17.45 6.82
C ARG A 55 -0.47 16.35 6.18
N GLU A 56 -0.47 15.18 6.81
CA GLU A 56 0.14 13.97 6.24
C GLU A 56 -0.59 13.58 4.96
N LEU A 57 0.14 13.58 3.84
CA LEU A 57 -0.35 13.03 2.57
C LEU A 57 -0.28 11.51 2.63
N SER A 58 -1.37 10.86 2.21
CA SER A 58 -1.30 9.44 1.90
C SER A 58 -0.38 9.19 0.70
N ASP A 59 0.17 7.98 0.60
CA ASP A 59 1.01 7.57 -0.53
C ASP A 59 0.33 7.83 -1.89
N TRP A 60 -1.00 7.75 -1.93
CA TRP A 60 -1.82 8.06 -3.10
C TRP A 60 -1.94 9.56 -3.38
N GLU A 61 -2.23 10.38 -2.36
CA GLU A 61 -2.30 11.84 -2.55
C GLU A 61 -0.94 12.40 -3.00
N ARG A 62 0.16 11.83 -2.48
CA ARG A 62 1.52 12.14 -2.92
C ARG A 62 1.72 11.75 -4.39
N PHE A 63 1.44 10.50 -4.76
CA PHE A 63 1.58 10.03 -6.14
C PHE A 63 0.75 10.89 -7.12
N CYS A 64 -0.50 11.17 -6.79
CA CYS A 64 -1.35 12.03 -7.62
C CYS A 64 -0.80 13.45 -7.76
N SER A 65 -0.18 14.01 -6.72
CA SER A 65 0.43 15.35 -6.78
C SER A 65 1.67 15.36 -7.68
N GLU A 66 2.57 14.40 -7.52
CA GLU A 66 3.81 14.29 -8.32
C GLU A 66 3.49 14.09 -9.82
N GLU A 67 2.51 13.25 -10.14
CA GLU A 67 2.06 13.03 -11.52
C GLU A 67 1.36 14.29 -12.10
N TYR A 68 0.59 15.02 -11.28
CA TYR A 68 -0.06 16.27 -11.69
C TYR A 68 0.97 17.36 -12.03
N GLU A 69 2.00 17.55 -11.20
CA GLU A 69 3.10 18.50 -11.47
C GLU A 69 3.86 18.12 -12.75
N THR A 70 4.21 16.84 -12.90
CA THR A 70 4.88 16.33 -14.10
C THR A 70 4.05 16.57 -15.36
N MET A 71 2.73 16.48 -15.28
CA MET A 71 1.82 16.70 -16.42
C MET A 71 1.64 18.19 -16.74
N MET A 72 1.59 19.06 -15.72
CA MET A 72 1.59 20.51 -15.89
C MET A 72 2.88 21.01 -16.58
N GLU A 73 4.01 20.33 -16.39
CA GLU A 73 5.26 20.63 -17.08
C GLU A 73 5.29 20.16 -18.55
N ASN A 74 4.43 19.20 -18.92
CA ASN A 74 4.39 18.55 -20.24
C ASN A 74 3.07 18.82 -21.00
N GLU A 75 2.68 20.09 -21.14
CA GLU A 75 1.37 20.57 -21.69
C GLU A 75 0.93 20.04 -23.08
N GLU A 76 1.75 19.27 -23.83
CA GLU A 76 1.44 18.84 -25.21
C GLU A 76 0.84 17.41 -25.35
N GLU A 77 0.86 16.54 -24.33
CA GLU A 77 0.42 15.11 -24.42
C GLU A 77 -0.87 14.77 -23.62
N VAL A 78 -1.77 15.74 -23.45
CA VAL A 78 -2.85 15.67 -22.43
C VAL A 78 -4.03 14.73 -22.78
N ASP A 79 -4.24 14.36 -24.05
CA ASP A 79 -5.51 13.76 -24.49
C ASP A 79 -5.61 12.22 -24.30
N GLU A 80 -4.51 11.45 -24.46
CA GLU A 80 -4.54 9.99 -24.27
C GLU A 80 -4.42 9.56 -22.80
N ASN A 81 -3.74 10.36 -21.96
CA ASN A 81 -3.49 10.03 -20.54
C ASN A 81 -4.72 10.27 -19.63
N LEU A 82 -5.72 11.02 -20.08
CA LEU A 82 -6.95 11.26 -19.33
C LEU A 82 -7.78 9.97 -19.11
N LEU A 83 -7.75 9.04 -20.08
CA LEU A 83 -8.39 7.74 -19.98
C LEU A 83 -7.74 6.85 -18.91
N ALA A 84 -6.41 6.89 -18.79
CA ALA A 84 -5.68 6.17 -17.76
C ALA A 84 -5.99 6.72 -16.35
N LEU A 85 -6.19 8.02 -16.21
CA LEU A 85 -6.59 8.67 -14.96
C LEU A 85 -8.02 8.33 -14.55
N LEU A 86 -8.98 8.29 -15.49
CA LEU A 86 -10.33 7.79 -15.22
C LEU A 86 -10.30 6.32 -14.82
N PHE A 87 -9.47 5.52 -15.49
CA PHE A 87 -9.32 4.11 -15.15
C PHE A 87 -8.71 3.93 -13.75
N CYS A 88 -7.64 4.65 -13.41
CA CYS A 88 -7.05 4.64 -12.07
C CYS A 88 -8.02 5.14 -10.99
N SER A 89 -8.76 6.22 -11.26
CA SER A 89 -9.77 6.76 -10.33
C SER A 89 -10.91 5.77 -10.09
N VAL A 90 -11.38 5.09 -11.15
CA VAL A 90 -12.44 4.07 -11.07
C VAL A 90 -11.94 2.80 -10.37
N VAL A 91 -10.71 2.35 -10.67
CA VAL A 91 -10.09 1.20 -10.00
C VAL A 91 -9.88 1.50 -8.51
N ALA A 92 -9.46 2.72 -8.15
CA ALA A 92 -9.31 3.16 -6.77
C ALA A 92 -10.64 3.21 -6.00
N PHE A 93 -11.75 3.57 -6.65
CA PHE A 93 -13.08 3.52 -6.03
C PHE A 93 -13.61 2.09 -5.84
N ILE A 94 -13.29 1.17 -6.76
CA ILE A 94 -13.74 -0.23 -6.69
C ILE A 94 -12.91 -1.06 -5.69
N CYS A 95 -11.66 -0.68 -5.44
CA CYS A 95 -10.74 -1.40 -4.54
C CYS A 95 -10.82 -0.96 -3.06
N ASN A 96 -11.78 -0.12 -2.68
CA ASN A 96 -12.10 0.28 -1.29
C ASN A 96 -13.43 -0.38 -0.87
#